data_AF-A0A7T5E6Y8-F1
#
_entry.id   AF-A0A7T5E6Y8-F1
#
_cell.length_a   1.000
_cell.length_b   1.000
_cell.length_c   1.000
_cell.angle_alpha   90.00
_cell.angle_beta   90.00
_cell.angle_gamma   90.00
#
_symmetry.space_group_name_H-M   'P 1'
#
loop_
_entity.id
_entity.type
_entity.pdbx_description
1 polymer ?
#
loop_
_entity_poly.entity_id
_entity_poly.type
_entity_poly.pdbx_seq_one_letter_code
_entity_poly.pdbx_strand_id
1 'polypeptide(L)'
;MVNTRQVWLNFLALLPGTTLTVLTIAVAFLRFYDEQDFQFLQLIADPRAWSNRLTVAALVVAVVNFGVEWNGRNREADRRAKAEEQATRRARIETERDLALLSFLAEPSDDNRRKLTQVLAVLNEYRDSLS
;
A
#
# COMPACT_ATOMS: atom_id res chain seq x y z
N MET A 1 7.77 20.07 7.11
CA MET A 1 7.03 19.78 8.36
C MET A 1 6.52 18.36 8.30
N VAL A 2 7.02 17.47 9.16
CA VAL A 2 6.53 16.08 9.22
C VAL A 2 5.10 16.12 9.77
N ASN A 3 4.14 15.58 9.01
CA ASN A 3 2.74 15.56 9.42
C ASN A 3 2.56 14.56 10.57
N THR A 4 2.20 15.05 11.76
CA THR A 4 2.04 14.25 12.98
C THR A 4 1.11 13.06 12.77
N ARG A 5 0.07 13.22 11.95
CA ARG A 5 -0.87 12.14 11.57
C ARG A 5 -0.19 10.99 10.84
N GLN A 6 0.79 11.29 9.99
CA GLN A 6 1.52 10.30 9.20
C GLN A 6 2.51 9.52 10.07
N VAL A 7 3.11 10.16 11.07
CA VAL A 7 3.97 9.50 12.08
C VAL A 7 3.16 8.52 12.93
N TRP A 8 1.98 8.93 13.40
CA TRP A 8 1.08 8.06 14.16
C TRP A 8 0.62 6.85 13.35
N LEU A 9 0.29 7.02 12.07
CA LEU A 9 -0.09 5.93 11.18
C LEU A 9 1.08 4.94 10.95
N ASN A 10 2.31 5.43 10.76
CA ASN A 10 3.49 4.57 10.65
C ASN A 10 3.76 3.79 11.94
N PHE A 11 3.60 4.42 13.11
CA PHE A 11 3.75 3.75 14.40
C PHE A 11 2.67 2.68 14.62
N LEU A 12 1.42 2.99 14.32
CA LEU A 12 0.30 2.05 14.40
C LEU A 12 0.45 0.88 13.41
N ALA A 13 1.09 1.11 12.24
CA ALA A 13 1.38 0.06 11.28
C ALA A 13 2.45 -0.92 11.77
N LEU A 14 3.27 -0.55 12.75
CA LEU A 14 4.26 -1.45 13.38
C LEU A 14 3.66 -2.32 14.49
N LEU A 15 2.52 -1.93 15.06
CA LEU A 15 1.87 -2.67 16.15
C LEU A 15 1.55 -4.12 15.80
N PRO A 16 0.92 -4.45 14.66
CA PRO A 16 0.48 -5.82 14.45
C PRO A 16 1.65 -6.81 14.21
N GLY A 17 2.74 -6.37 13.57
CA GLY A 17 3.94 -7.20 13.40
C GLY A 17 4.73 -7.40 14.71
N THR A 18 4.87 -6.34 15.51
CA THR A 18 5.54 -6.43 16.82
C THR A 18 4.71 -7.23 17.82
N THR A 19 3.38 -7.06 17.83
CA THR A 19 2.46 -7.84 18.69
C THR A 19 2.50 -9.32 18.34
N LEU A 20 2.52 -9.68 17.05
CA LEU A 20 2.66 -11.07 16.61
C LEU A 20 3.96 -11.69 17.13
N THR A 21 5.07 -10.93 17.04
CA THR A 21 6.39 -11.38 17.49
C THR A 21 6.41 -11.61 19.00
N VAL A 22 5.88 -10.65 19.78
CA VAL A 22 5.79 -10.76 21.24
C VAL A 22 4.90 -11.94 21.65
N LEU A 23 3.75 -12.13 20.99
CA LEU A 23 2.87 -13.27 21.28
C LEU A 23 3.51 -14.60 20.92
N THR A 24 4.23 -14.68 19.80
CA THR A 24 4.94 -15.90 19.41
C THR A 24 6.02 -16.26 20.44
N ILE A 25 6.78 -15.26 20.90
CA ILE A 25 7.77 -15.43 21.97
C ILE A 25 7.07 -15.88 23.27
N ALA A 26 5.96 -15.26 23.66
CA ALA A 26 5.21 -15.63 24.86
C ALA A 26 4.64 -17.05 24.79
N VAL A 27 4.12 -17.47 23.62
CA VAL A 27 3.66 -18.85 23.38
C VAL A 27 4.82 -19.83 23.51
N ALA A 28 5.97 -19.55 22.88
CA ALA A 28 7.14 -20.39 22.97
C ALA A 28 7.65 -20.50 24.42
N PHE A 29 7.64 -19.38 25.15
CA PHE A 29 8.07 -19.30 26.54
C PHE A 29 7.18 -20.16 27.45
N LEU A 30 5.85 -20.02 27.37
CA LEU A 30 4.92 -20.83 28.16
C LEU A 30 4.87 -22.30 27.73
N ARG A 31 5.25 -22.62 26.49
CA ARG A 31 5.24 -23.99 26.00
C ARG A 31 6.50 -24.77 26.36
N PHE A 32 7.63 -24.10 26.52
CA PHE A 32 8.94 -24.74 26.66
C PHE A 32 9.54 -24.63 28.06
N TYR A 33 9.14 -23.65 28.87
CA TYR A 33 9.54 -23.52 30.28
C TYR A 33 8.44 -24.06 31.21
N ASP A 34 8.82 -24.90 32.17
CA ASP A 34 7.90 -25.58 33.11
C ASP A 34 8.06 -25.02 34.54
N GLU A 35 7.18 -25.39 35.47
CA GLU A 35 7.15 -24.87 36.86
C GLU A 35 8.47 -25.01 37.64
N GLN A 36 9.39 -25.86 37.17
CA GLN A 36 10.69 -26.10 37.79
C GLN A 36 11.75 -25.04 37.43
N ASP A 37 11.59 -24.32 36.31
CA ASP A 37 12.60 -23.36 35.84
C ASP A 37 12.43 -21.98 36.50
N PHE A 38 11.23 -21.65 36.98
CA PHE A 38 10.93 -20.34 37.56
C PHE A 38 9.81 -20.38 38.62
N GLN A 39 10.10 -19.94 39.85
CA GLN A 39 9.16 -19.93 41.00
C GLN A 39 7.85 -19.16 40.77
N PHE A 40 7.79 -18.23 39.82
CA PHE A 40 6.57 -17.47 39.51
C PHE A 40 5.53 -18.24 38.69
N LEU A 41 5.90 -19.37 38.06
CA LEU A 41 4.96 -20.22 37.32
C LEU A 41 4.01 -20.98 38.25
N GLN A 42 4.39 -21.19 39.51
CA GLN A 42 3.52 -21.75 40.57
C GLN A 42 2.34 -20.83 40.91
N LEU A 43 2.39 -19.55 40.53
CA LEU A 43 1.29 -18.61 40.68
C LEU A 43 0.23 -18.74 39.56
N ILE A 44 0.56 -19.43 38.46
CA ILE A 44 -0.28 -19.53 37.26
C ILE A 44 -1.00 -20.88 37.28
N ALA A 45 -2.31 -20.85 37.58
CA ALA A 45 -3.15 -22.04 37.52
C ALA A 45 -3.25 -22.58 36.08
N ASP A 46 -2.90 -23.86 35.91
CA ASP A 46 -3.02 -24.65 34.67
C ASP A 46 -2.28 -24.05 33.45
N PRO A 47 -0.94 -24.22 33.38
CA PRO A 47 -0.09 -23.65 32.32
C PRO A 47 -0.52 -24.03 30.89
N ARG A 48 -1.10 -25.22 30.70
CA ARG A 48 -1.56 -25.70 29.38
C ARG A 48 -2.77 -24.92 28.88
N ALA A 49 -3.70 -24.56 29.77
CA ALA A 49 -4.85 -23.74 29.41
C ALA A 49 -4.41 -22.32 28.98
N TRP A 50 -3.40 -21.77 29.63
CA TRP A 50 -2.80 -20.48 29.25
C TRP A 50 -2.09 -20.53 27.90
N SER A 51 -1.33 -21.60 27.61
CA SER A 51 -0.70 -21.80 26.30
C SER A 51 -1.73 -21.81 25.16
N ASN A 52 -2.86 -22.50 25.33
CA ASN A 52 -3.92 -22.53 24.32
C ASN A 52 -4.53 -21.15 24.08
N ARG A 53 -4.76 -20.38 25.17
CA ARG A 53 -5.27 -19.00 25.07
C ARG A 53 -4.30 -18.07 24.35
N LEU A 54 -3.00 -18.18 24.63
CA LEU A 54 -1.99 -17.39 23.91
C LEU A 54 -1.89 -17.78 22.44
N THR A 55 -2.04 -19.06 22.11
CA THR A 55 -2.01 -19.53 20.72
C THR A 55 -3.19 -18.95 19.93
N VAL A 56 -4.39 -18.95 20.52
CA VAL A 56 -5.57 -18.31 19.91
C VAL A 56 -5.35 -16.81 19.77
N ALA A 57 -4.80 -16.14 20.78
CA ALA A 57 -4.49 -14.72 20.72
C ALA A 57 -3.48 -14.41 19.60
N ALA A 58 -2.42 -15.23 19.45
CA ALA A 58 -1.44 -15.09 18.37
C ALA A 58 -2.10 -15.24 17.00
N LEU A 59 -3.02 -16.20 16.84
CA LEU A 59 -3.75 -16.40 15.60
C LEU A 59 -4.68 -15.22 15.26
N VAL A 60 -5.38 -14.67 16.25
CA VAL A 60 -6.20 -13.47 16.07
C VAL A 60 -5.34 -12.28 15.64
N VAL A 61 -4.20 -12.07 16.30
CA VAL A 61 -3.27 -10.99 15.93
C VAL A 61 -2.69 -11.19 14.53
N ALA A 62 -2.38 -12.43 14.14
CA ALA A 62 -1.92 -12.73 12.78
C ALA A 62 -2.97 -12.35 11.72
N VAL A 63 -4.24 -12.66 11.96
CA VAL A 63 -5.34 -12.29 11.05
C VAL A 63 -5.51 -10.77 10.98
N VAL A 64 -5.45 -10.07 12.12
CA VAL A 64 -5.50 -8.60 12.16
C VAL A 64 -4.31 -7.99 11.41
N ASN A 65 -3.09 -8.51 11.63
CA ASN A 65 -1.89 -8.07 10.92
C ASN A 65 -2.04 -8.24 9.41
N PHE A 66 -2.48 -9.42 8.97
CA PHE A 66 -2.72 -9.70 7.57
C PHE A 66 -3.75 -8.74 6.96
N GLY A 67 -4.85 -8.47 7.66
CA GLY A 67 -5.89 -7.54 7.19
C GLY A 67 -5.38 -6.09 7.06
N VAL A 68 -4.60 -5.61 8.03
CA VAL A 68 -4.00 -4.28 7.99
C VAL A 68 -2.99 -4.16 6.85
N GLU A 69 -2.12 -5.16 6.70
CA GLU A 69 -1.11 -5.19 5.66
C GLU A 69 -1.75 -5.28 4.26
N TRP A 70 -2.78 -6.12 4.10
CA TRP A 70 -3.55 -6.24 2.87
C TRP A 70 -4.19 -4.91 2.47
N ASN A 71 -4.83 -4.21 3.42
CA ASN A 71 -5.43 -2.90 3.17
C ASN A 71 -4.38 -1.85 2.78
N GLY A 72 -3.21 -1.87 3.42
CA GLY A 72 -2.07 -1.01 3.07
C GLY A 72 -1.57 -1.27 1.65
N ARG A 73 -1.28 -2.54 1.32
CA ARG A 73 -0.84 -2.95 -0.01
C ARG A 73 -1.86 -2.64 -1.10
N ASN A 74 -3.15 -2.84 -0.84
CA ASN A 74 -4.21 -2.56 -1.81
C ASN A 74 -4.31 -1.06 -2.13
N ARG A 75 -4.17 -0.19 -1.13
CA ARG A 75 -4.13 1.27 -1.34
C ARG A 75 -2.89 1.72 -2.09
N GLU A 76 -1.77 1.05 -1.89
CA GLU A 76 -0.55 1.36 -2.61
C GLU A 76 -0.59 0.87 -4.06
N ALA A 77 -1.16 -0.31 -4.29
CA ALA A 77 -1.45 -0.82 -5.62
C ALA A 77 -2.43 0.09 -6.38
N ASP A 78 -3.52 0.53 -5.75
CA ASP A 78 -4.48 1.46 -6.36
C ASP A 78 -3.83 2.81 -6.71
N ARG A 79 -2.97 3.34 -5.84
CA ARG A 79 -2.19 4.56 -6.13
C ARG A 79 -1.24 4.37 -7.30
N ARG A 80 -0.56 3.22 -7.39
CA ARG A 80 0.34 2.90 -8.52
C ARG A 80 -0.43 2.73 -9.82
N ALA A 81 -1.54 2.00 -9.80
CA ALA A 81 -2.41 1.82 -10.97
C ALA A 81 -2.94 3.16 -11.50
N LYS A 82 -3.40 4.06 -10.61
CA LYS A 82 -3.82 5.42 -11.01
C LYS A 82 -2.68 6.24 -11.59
N ALA A 83 -1.48 6.15 -11.01
CA ALA A 83 -0.31 6.84 -11.53
C ALA A 83 0.12 6.31 -12.91
N GLU A 84 0.09 4.98 -13.10
CA GLU A 84 0.37 4.33 -14.37
C GLU A 84 -0.67 4.66 -15.44
N GLU A 85 -1.95 4.71 -15.09
CA GLU A 85 -3.03 5.12 -15.99
C GLU A 85 -2.85 6.57 -16.43
N GLN A 86 -2.54 7.47 -15.49
CA GLN A 86 -2.23 8.86 -15.81
C GLN A 86 -0.99 8.99 -16.70
N ALA A 87 0.08 8.25 -16.41
CA ALA A 87 1.30 8.26 -17.22
C ALA A 87 1.05 7.72 -18.64
N THR A 88 0.30 6.63 -18.76
CA THR A 88 -0.08 6.04 -20.06
C THR A 88 -0.93 7.01 -20.87
N ARG A 89 -1.90 7.67 -20.21
CA ARG A 89 -2.75 8.67 -20.88
C ARG A 89 -1.94 9.87 -21.35
N ARG A 90 -0.99 10.36 -20.56
CA ARG A 90 -0.05 11.43 -20.97
C ARG A 90 0.79 11.00 -22.17
N ALA A 91 1.44 9.85 -22.10
CA ALA A 91 2.29 9.34 -23.17
C ALA A 91 1.53 9.17 -24.49
N ARG A 92 0.27 8.72 -24.43
CA ARG A 92 -0.58 8.61 -25.62
C ARG A 92 -0.86 9.97 -26.25
N ILE A 93 -1.24 10.96 -25.45
CA ILE A 93 -1.53 12.31 -25.94
C ILE A 93 -0.27 12.97 -26.53
N GLU A 94 0.89 12.81 -25.88
CA GLU A 94 2.18 13.29 -26.39
C GLU A 94 2.53 12.64 -27.72
N THR A 95 2.36 11.32 -27.85
CA THR A 95 2.59 10.58 -29.09
C THR A 95 1.67 11.06 -30.22
N GLU A 96 0.37 11.25 -29.94
CA GLU A 96 -0.60 11.76 -30.91
C GLU A 96 -0.24 13.19 -31.36
N ARG A 97 0.24 14.03 -30.43
CA ARG A 97 0.71 15.39 -30.73
C ARG A 97 1.95 15.38 -31.62
N ASP A 98 2.92 14.52 -31.32
CA ASP A 98 4.15 14.43 -32.10
C ASP A 98 3.87 13.91 -33.51
N LEU A 99 2.99 12.90 -33.65
CA LEU A 99 2.55 12.42 -34.96
C LEU A 99 1.82 13.50 -35.76
N ALA A 100 0.92 14.26 -35.13
CA ALA A 100 0.20 15.34 -35.80
C ALA A 100 1.14 16.47 -36.24
N LEU A 101 2.13 16.83 -35.42
CA LEU A 101 3.16 17.80 -35.78
C LEU A 101 4.03 17.31 -36.92
N LEU A 102 4.52 16.07 -36.86
CA LEU A 102 5.33 15.48 -37.92
C LEU A 102 4.56 15.43 -39.24
N SER A 103 3.27 15.06 -39.20
CA SER A 103 2.41 15.05 -40.39
C SER A 103 2.25 16.44 -40.99
N PHE A 104 2.06 17.47 -40.16
CA PHE A 104 1.97 18.86 -40.61
C PHE A 104 3.29 19.40 -41.16
N LEU A 105 4.42 19.07 -40.55
CA LEU A 105 5.75 19.47 -41.02
C LEU A 105 6.15 18.77 -42.32
N ALA A 106 5.75 17.51 -42.49
CA ALA A 106 5.97 16.75 -43.73
C ALA A 106 5.11 17.31 -44.87
N GLU A 107 3.84 17.62 -44.60
CA GLU A 107 2.94 18.23 -45.58
C GLU A 107 2.01 19.26 -44.91
N PRO A 108 2.23 20.56 -45.15
CA PRO A 108 1.43 21.63 -44.56
C PRO A 108 0.09 21.80 -45.30
N SER A 109 -0.78 20.82 -45.18
CA SER A 109 -2.15 20.82 -45.73
C SER A 109 -3.19 21.28 -44.69
N ASP A 110 -4.35 21.71 -45.16
CA ASP A 110 -5.47 22.08 -44.28
C ASP A 110 -6.03 20.89 -43.48
N ASP A 111 -5.84 19.66 -43.96
CA ASP A 111 -6.22 18.46 -43.24
C ASP A 111 -5.27 18.19 -42.05
N ASN A 112 -3.95 18.27 -42.28
CA ASN A 112 -2.97 18.13 -41.22
C ASN A 112 -3.02 19.28 -40.21
N ARG A 113 -3.34 20.50 -40.66
CA ARG A 113 -3.59 21.64 -39.78
C ARG A 113 -4.77 21.36 -38.83
N ARG A 114 -5.88 20.86 -39.36
CA ARG A 114 -7.07 20.50 -38.56
C ARG A 114 -6.76 19.42 -37.51
N LYS A 115 -6.05 18.35 -37.91
CA LYS A 115 -5.61 17.29 -36.99
C LYS A 115 -4.74 17.84 -35.86
N LEU A 116 -3.77 18.70 -36.19
CA LEU A 116 -2.90 19.31 -35.19
C LEU A 116 -3.70 20.22 -34.23
N THR A 117 -4.60 21.05 -34.74
CA THR A 117 -5.45 21.90 -33.89
C THR A 117 -6.33 21.09 -32.95
N GLN A 118 -6.87 19.95 -33.42
CA GLN A 118 -7.69 19.07 -32.60
C GLN A 118 -6.89 18.46 -31.44
N VAL A 119 -5.67 17.94 -31.70
CA VAL A 119 -4.82 17.38 -30.65
C VAL A 119 -4.38 18.45 -29.65
N LEU A 120 -4.08 19.67 -30.11
CA LEU A 120 -3.74 20.79 -29.22
C LEU A 120 -4.92 21.22 -28.34
N ALA A 121 -6.16 21.16 -28.85
CA ALA A 121 -7.35 21.42 -28.06
C ALA A 121 -7.54 20.38 -26.94
N VAL A 122 -7.33 19.09 -27.24
CA VAL A 122 -7.37 18.01 -26.23
C VAL A 122 -6.27 18.20 -25.17
N LEU A 123 -5.07 18.60 -25.58
CA LEU A 123 -3.98 18.93 -24.65
C LEU A 123 -4.32 20.11 -23.73
N ASN A 124 -4.97 21.13 -24.27
CA ASN A 124 -5.42 22.28 -23.49
C ASN A 124 -6.45 21.86 -22.44
N GLU A 125 -7.47 21.11 -22.84
CA GLU A 125 -8.48 20.56 -21.92
C GLU A 125 -7.84 19.65 -20.86
N TYR A 126 -6.90 18.80 -21.25
CA TYR A 126 -6.16 17.97 -20.32
C TYR A 126 -5.36 18.79 -19.31
N ARG A 127 -4.70 19.87 -19.74
CA ARG A 127 -3.99 20.80 -18.86
C ARG A 127 -4.95 21.48 -17.88
N ASP A 128 -6.09 21.96 -18.37
CA ASP A 128 -7.09 22.65 -17.54
C ASP A 128 -7.73 21.69 -16.51
N SER A 129 -7.82 20.40 -16.83
CA SER A 129 -8.27 19.36 -15.88
C SER A 129 -7.27 19.04 -14.75
N LEU A 130 -6.02 19.50 -14.87
CA LEU A 130 -4.95 19.27 -13.89
C LEU A 130 -4.71 20.46 -12.95
N SER A 131 -5.29 21.65 -13.23
CA SER A 131 -5.18 22.86 -12.38
C SER A 131 -6.26 22.92 -11.32
#